data_AF-A0A523R3A1-F1
#
_entry.id   AF-A0A523R3A1-F1
#
_cell.length_a   1.000
_cell.length_b   1.000
_cell.length_c   1.000
_cell.angle_alpha   90.00
_cell.angle_beta   90.00
_cell.angle_gamma   90.00
#
_symmetry.space_group_name_H-M   'P 1'
#
loop_
_entity.id
_entity.type
_entity.pdbx_description
1 polymer ?
#
loop_
_entity_poly.entity_id
_entity_poly.type
_entity_poly.pdbx_seq_one_letter_code
_entity_poly.pdbx_strand_id
1 'polypeptide(L)'
;MKRKIIFFVLLFISINLTYSYAYIDSSQPPYIGPQMGSKPATQYKFHDVGNIWLTVTNFGFFGNSGTWKIYGKNFPSCEFPGGSHADYLFQGALWIGAIIQTSDTTADTLVSVGADGWAWENEFWPTSADSDTIHVMSTRNPSDSTAVSEQDFLMAYSDEFVVNASPAAHRAMGLRIEQTDYSWSYT
;
A
#
# COMPACT_ATOMS: atom_id res chain seq x y z
N MET A 1 1.22 -10.16 52.18
CA MET A 1 0.42 -9.19 51.39
C MET A 1 1.29 -8.65 50.25
N LYS A 2 1.02 -9.00 48.99
CA LYS A 2 1.73 -8.43 47.83
C LYS A 2 0.86 -7.33 47.23
N ARG A 3 1.26 -6.06 47.37
CA ARG A 3 0.61 -4.90 46.75
C ARG A 3 1.01 -4.85 45.28
N LYS A 4 0.03 -4.87 44.37
CA LYS A 4 0.24 -4.55 42.95
C LYS A 4 0.13 -3.03 42.80
N ILE A 5 1.16 -2.41 42.22
CA ILE A 5 1.12 -1.02 41.77
C ILE A 5 0.85 -1.08 40.26
N ILE A 6 -0.24 -0.46 39.84
CA ILE A 6 -0.61 -0.29 38.43
C ILE A 6 -0.31 1.17 38.11
N PHE A 7 0.55 1.42 37.11
CA PHE A 7 0.69 2.72 36.49
C PHE A 7 -0.17 2.75 35.23
N PHE A 8 -1.09 3.72 35.17
CA PHE A 8 -1.74 4.13 33.92
C PHE A 8 -0.93 5.28 33.34
N VAL A 9 -0.34 5.07 32.15
CA VAL A 9 0.20 6.14 31.33
C VAL A 9 -0.69 6.22 30.10
N LEU A 10 -1.50 7.28 30.03
CA LEU A 10 -2.27 7.62 28.84
C LEU A 10 -1.42 8.53 27.97
N LEU A 11 -0.89 7.98 26.89
CA LEU A 11 -0.20 8.73 25.84
C LEU A 11 -1.18 8.83 24.65
N PHE A 12 -1.76 10.01 24.42
CA PHE A 12 -2.49 10.29 23.18
C PHE A 12 -1.46 10.50 22.06
N ILE A 13 -1.03 9.40 21.45
CA ILE A 13 -0.45 9.40 20.11
C ILE A 13 -1.47 8.67 19.25
N SER A 14 -1.94 9.35 18.20
CA SER A 14 -2.82 8.81 17.18
C SER A 14 -2.37 7.40 16.76
N ILE A 15 -3.13 6.38 17.18
CA ILE A 15 -2.95 5.01 16.73
C ILE A 15 -3.63 4.92 15.37
N ASN A 16 -2.82 4.91 14.30
CA ASN A 16 -3.27 4.34 13.03
C ASN A 16 -3.22 2.82 13.19
N LEU A 17 -4.39 2.21 13.35
CA LEU A 17 -4.55 0.76 13.31
C LEU A 17 -4.66 0.34 11.85
N THR A 18 -3.52 0.11 11.20
CA THR A 18 -3.48 -0.58 9.91
C THR A 18 -3.57 -2.08 10.19
N TYR A 19 -4.67 -2.71 9.80
CA TYR A 19 -4.77 -4.17 9.81
C TYR A 19 -4.28 -4.69 8.47
N SER A 20 -3.14 -5.36 8.46
CA SER A 20 -2.68 -6.15 7.31
C SER A 20 -2.92 -7.62 7.62
N TYR A 21 -3.82 -8.26 6.87
CA TYR A 21 -4.01 -9.70 6.92
C TYR A 21 -3.31 -10.32 5.71
N ALA A 22 -2.36 -11.21 5.94
CA ALA A 22 -1.84 -12.08 4.88
C ALA A 22 -2.77 -13.29 4.76
N TYR A 23 -3.47 -13.40 3.63
CA TYR A 23 -4.23 -14.61 3.31
C TYR A 23 -3.28 -15.61 2.66
N ILE A 24 -2.97 -16.70 3.37
CA ILE A 24 -2.22 -17.83 2.84
C ILE A 24 -3.24 -18.93 2.53
N ASP A 25 -3.52 -19.15 1.24
CA ASP A 25 -4.27 -20.33 0.82
C ASP A 25 -3.36 -21.56 0.88
N SER A 26 -3.47 -22.32 1.97
CA SER A 26 -2.70 -23.56 2.15
C SER A 26 -3.16 -24.71 1.23
N SER A 27 -4.26 -24.53 0.49
CA SER A 27 -4.80 -25.57 -0.41
C SER A 27 -4.10 -25.61 -1.77
N GLN A 28 -3.31 -24.58 -2.11
CA GLN A 28 -2.50 -24.54 -3.33
C GLN A 28 -1.01 -24.50 -2.95
N PRO A 29 -0.14 -25.32 -3.56
CA PRO A 29 1.30 -25.09 -3.47
C PRO A 29 1.61 -23.68 -4.02
N PRO A 30 2.65 -22.98 -3.54
CA PRO A 30 3.05 -21.70 -4.12
C PRO A 30 3.19 -21.86 -5.63
N TYR A 31 2.26 -21.24 -6.35
CA TYR A 31 2.16 -21.38 -7.79
C TYR A 31 3.30 -20.59 -8.42
N ILE A 32 4.41 -21.26 -8.72
CA ILE A 32 5.43 -20.76 -9.65
C ILE A 32 5.01 -21.23 -11.05
N GLY A 33 3.96 -20.61 -11.59
CA GLY A 33 3.64 -20.73 -13.00
C GLY A 33 3.91 -19.41 -13.70
N PRO A 34 4.41 -19.44 -14.95
CA PRO A 34 4.60 -18.22 -15.71
C PRO A 34 3.23 -17.58 -15.96
N GLN A 35 2.92 -16.49 -15.26
CA GLN A 35 1.85 -15.60 -15.69
C GLN A 35 2.33 -14.90 -16.96
N MET A 36 2.00 -15.49 -18.11
CA MET A 36 2.21 -14.88 -19.40
C MET A 36 1.20 -13.73 -19.58
N GLY A 37 1.70 -12.50 -19.70
CA GLY A 37 1.20 -11.64 -20.78
C GLY A 37 0.41 -10.36 -20.46
N SER A 38 0.51 -9.77 -19.26
CA SER A 38 0.05 -8.38 -19.10
C SER A 38 0.93 -7.60 -18.14
N LYS A 39 1.41 -6.44 -18.58
CA LYS A 39 1.99 -5.41 -17.69
C LYS A 39 0.98 -5.17 -16.54
N PRO A 40 1.43 -5.13 -15.27
CA PRO A 40 0.52 -4.94 -14.15
C PRO A 40 -0.26 -3.62 -14.30
N ALA A 41 -1.53 -3.64 -13.93
CA ALA A 41 -2.45 -2.50 -14.06
C ALA A 41 -2.19 -1.45 -12.95
N THR A 42 -0.97 -0.91 -12.94
CA THR A 42 -0.54 0.09 -11.96
C THR A 42 -1.33 1.39 -12.10
N GLN A 43 -1.77 1.91 -10.98
CA GLN A 43 -2.54 3.14 -10.84
C GLN A 43 -2.00 3.95 -9.67
N TYR A 44 -2.20 5.26 -9.76
CA TYR A 44 -1.88 6.22 -8.73
C TYR A 44 -3.03 7.24 -8.64
N LYS A 45 -3.36 7.63 -7.41
CA LYS A 45 -4.33 8.70 -7.09
C LYS A 45 -3.79 9.48 -5.91
N PHE A 46 -4.35 10.63 -5.61
CA PHE A 46 -3.99 11.39 -4.42
C PHE A 46 -5.22 11.88 -3.70
N HIS A 47 -5.11 12.00 -2.39
CA HIS A 47 -6.16 12.63 -1.60
C HIS A 47 -6.14 14.15 -1.79
N ASP A 48 -7.29 14.76 -1.99
CA ASP A 48 -7.41 16.21 -2.26
C ASP A 48 -8.53 16.91 -1.47
N VAL A 49 -9.28 16.17 -0.64
CA VAL A 49 -10.39 16.73 0.15
C VAL A 49 -9.94 17.29 1.50
N GLY A 50 -8.91 16.71 2.12
CA GLY A 50 -8.36 17.14 3.40
C GLY A 50 -7.20 18.12 3.25
N ASN A 51 -6.59 18.50 4.38
CA ASN A 51 -5.44 19.41 4.39
C ASN A 51 -4.09 18.71 4.17
N ILE A 52 -4.09 17.37 4.08
CA ILE A 52 -2.92 16.57 3.69
C ILE A 52 -3.26 15.95 2.33
N TRP A 53 -2.48 16.30 1.31
CA TRP A 53 -2.61 15.69 -0.02
C TRP A 53 -1.49 14.67 -0.23
N LEU A 54 -1.83 13.39 -0.23
CA LEU A 54 -0.88 12.29 -0.36
C LEU A 54 -1.19 11.49 -1.61
N THR A 55 -0.20 11.29 -2.48
CA THR A 55 -0.29 10.31 -3.58
C THR A 55 -0.10 8.90 -3.04
N VAL A 56 -0.97 7.99 -3.45
CA VAL A 56 -0.95 6.56 -3.13
C VAL A 56 -1.04 5.75 -4.41
N THR A 57 -0.51 4.52 -4.38
CA THR A 57 -0.54 3.60 -5.53
C THR A 57 -1.06 2.22 -5.15
N ASN A 58 -1.62 1.51 -6.13
CA ASN A 58 -1.97 0.08 -5.97
C ASN A 58 -0.76 -0.85 -6.13
N PHE A 59 0.42 -0.44 -5.68
CA PHE A 59 1.62 -1.27 -5.63
C PHE A 59 2.52 -0.91 -4.44
N GLY A 60 1.94 -0.28 -3.40
CA GLY A 60 2.65 0.01 -2.15
C GLY A 60 3.68 1.14 -2.24
N PHE A 61 3.56 2.04 -3.21
CA PHE A 61 4.33 3.28 -3.29
C PHE A 61 3.49 4.46 -2.77
N PHE A 62 4.13 5.36 -2.03
CA PHE A 62 3.54 6.55 -1.46
C PHE A 62 4.35 7.78 -1.86
N GLY A 63 3.68 8.87 -2.19
CA GLY A 63 4.30 10.08 -2.73
C GLY A 63 4.39 10.08 -4.24
N ASN A 64 5.28 10.90 -4.81
CA ASN A 64 5.40 11.07 -6.26
C ASN A 64 6.87 11.01 -6.74
N SER A 65 7.87 11.32 -5.91
CA SER A 65 9.29 11.42 -6.32
C SER A 65 9.57 12.31 -7.55
N GLY A 66 8.62 13.15 -7.96
CA GLY A 66 8.68 13.95 -9.19
C GLY A 66 8.33 13.22 -10.50
N THR A 67 7.75 12.02 -10.42
CA THR A 67 7.50 11.13 -11.56
C THR A 67 6.23 11.48 -12.35
N TRP A 68 5.11 11.62 -11.66
CA TRP A 68 3.79 11.82 -12.26
C TRP A 68 3.39 13.29 -12.28
N LYS A 69 2.75 13.70 -13.38
CA LYS A 69 2.38 15.10 -13.64
C LYS A 69 0.94 15.24 -14.16
N ILE A 70 0.22 16.26 -13.69
CA ILE A 70 -1.07 16.73 -14.24
C ILE A 70 -0.85 18.12 -14.85
N TYR A 71 -1.22 18.30 -16.12
CA TYR A 71 -1.10 19.60 -16.82
C TYR A 71 0.29 20.25 -16.69
N GLY A 72 1.35 19.44 -16.68
CA GLY A 72 2.74 19.90 -16.56
C GLY A 72 3.21 20.21 -15.13
N LYS A 73 2.34 20.12 -14.12
CA LYS A 73 2.70 20.21 -12.69
C LYS A 73 2.81 18.82 -12.08
N ASN A 74 3.71 18.64 -11.11
CA ASN A 74 3.81 17.37 -10.38
C ASN A 74 2.50 17.07 -9.64
N PHE A 75 2.11 15.79 -9.59
CA PHE A 75 1.20 15.31 -8.54
C PHE A 75 1.80 15.68 -7.17
N PRO A 76 0.96 16.02 -6.17
CA PRO A 76 1.47 16.21 -4.81
C PRO A 76 2.09 14.89 -4.33
N SER A 77 3.23 14.96 -3.68
CA SER A 77 3.84 13.80 -3.05
C SER A 77 3.21 13.58 -1.67
N CYS A 78 3.49 14.46 -0.72
CA CYS A 78 2.77 14.59 0.54
C CYS A 78 2.77 16.08 0.90
N GLU A 79 1.72 16.76 0.47
CA GLU A 79 1.62 18.21 0.51
C GLU A 79 0.80 18.67 1.71
N PHE A 80 1.32 19.68 2.43
CA PHE A 80 0.64 20.30 3.56
C PHE A 80 1.01 21.78 3.70
N PRO A 81 0.06 22.71 3.84
CA PRO A 81 -1.38 22.55 3.63
C PRO A 81 -1.71 22.07 2.21
N GLY A 82 -2.83 21.39 2.01
CA GLY A 82 -3.28 20.95 0.69
C GLY A 82 -3.46 22.14 -0.27
N GLY A 83 -2.90 22.07 -1.46
CA GLY A 83 -2.87 23.15 -2.46
C GLY A 83 -1.75 24.19 -2.29
N SER A 84 -0.86 24.03 -1.29
CA SER A 84 0.28 24.92 -1.05
C SER A 84 1.48 24.73 -1.97
N HIS A 85 1.56 23.60 -2.68
CA HIS A 85 2.73 23.16 -3.45
C HIS A 85 4.01 22.93 -2.60
N ALA A 86 3.86 22.74 -1.28
CA ALA A 86 4.94 22.38 -0.38
C ALA A 86 4.87 20.88 -0.04
N ASP A 87 5.76 20.09 -0.67
CA ASP A 87 5.89 18.65 -0.41
C ASP A 87 6.82 18.35 0.77
N TYR A 88 6.38 17.45 1.64
CA TYR A 88 7.10 17.02 2.86
C TYR A 88 7.48 15.53 2.83
N LEU A 89 7.12 14.81 1.77
CA LEU A 89 7.58 13.45 1.49
C LEU A 89 8.16 13.42 0.09
N PHE A 90 9.38 12.90 -0.09
CA PHE A 90 9.89 12.62 -1.43
C PHE A 90 9.25 11.34 -1.97
N GLN A 91 9.37 10.26 -1.21
CA GLN A 91 8.83 8.93 -1.48
C GLN A 91 8.71 8.15 -0.17
N GLY A 92 7.70 7.30 -0.08
CA GLY A 92 7.57 6.21 0.89
C GLY A 92 7.17 4.92 0.18
N ALA A 93 7.38 3.77 0.83
CA ALA A 93 6.98 2.48 0.29
C ALA A 93 6.66 1.49 1.40
N LEU A 94 5.75 0.54 1.13
CA LEU A 94 5.46 -0.58 2.02
C LEU A 94 6.57 -1.63 1.91
N TRP A 95 7.12 -2.04 3.04
CA TRP A 95 8.11 -3.11 3.14
C TRP A 95 7.61 -4.11 4.17
N ILE A 96 7.42 -5.37 3.75
CA ILE A 96 7.00 -6.45 4.64
C ILE A 96 8.10 -7.50 4.66
N GLY A 97 8.63 -7.77 5.84
CA GLY A 97 9.62 -8.81 6.06
C GLY A 97 9.05 -9.98 6.84
N ALA A 98 9.44 -11.20 6.50
CA ALA A 98 9.06 -12.40 7.23
C ALA A 98 10.20 -13.43 7.26
N ILE A 99 10.12 -14.34 8.23
CA ILE A 99 10.92 -15.56 8.27
C ILE A 99 10.04 -16.68 7.75
N ILE A 100 10.36 -17.21 6.58
CA ILE A 100 9.59 -18.26 5.91
C ILE A 100 10.32 -19.58 6.09
N GLN A 101 9.65 -20.55 6.72
CA GLN A 101 10.13 -21.91 6.85
C GLN A 101 10.12 -22.57 5.46
N THR A 102 11.28 -22.99 4.95
CA THR A 102 11.41 -23.66 3.65
C THR A 102 11.48 -25.19 3.79
N SER A 103 11.88 -25.68 4.96
CA SER A 103 11.80 -27.09 5.38
C SER A 103 11.85 -27.21 6.90
N ASP A 104 11.69 -28.41 7.47
CA ASP A 104 11.72 -28.65 8.92
C ASP A 104 13.01 -28.14 9.63
N THR A 105 14.10 -27.96 8.89
CA THR A 105 15.40 -27.53 9.44
C THR A 105 15.92 -26.22 8.86
N THR A 106 15.22 -25.63 7.88
CA THR A 106 15.68 -24.42 7.19
C THR A 106 14.59 -23.36 7.15
N ALA A 107 14.99 -22.13 7.46
CA ALA A 107 14.19 -20.95 7.30
C ALA A 107 14.97 -19.91 6.50
N ASP A 108 14.26 -19.06 5.78
CA ASP A 108 14.84 -17.95 5.05
C ASP A 108 14.18 -16.63 5.46
N THR A 109 14.95 -15.55 5.42
CA THR A 109 14.48 -14.21 5.70
C THR A 109 14.16 -13.52 4.39
N LEU A 110 12.89 -13.21 4.17
CA LEU A 110 12.42 -12.56 2.96
C LEU A 110 11.88 -11.16 3.27
N VAL A 111 11.92 -10.31 2.25
CA VAL A 111 11.26 -9.00 2.22
C VAL A 111 10.56 -8.85 0.89
N SER A 112 9.40 -8.21 0.91
CA SER A 112 8.70 -7.73 -0.28
C SER A 112 8.48 -6.23 -0.16
N VAL A 113 8.82 -5.49 -1.22
CA VAL A 113 8.82 -4.02 -1.22
C VAL A 113 7.92 -3.43 -2.29
N GLY A 114 7.24 -2.33 -1.98
CA GLY A 114 6.49 -1.54 -2.96
C GLY A 114 7.41 -0.71 -3.85
N ALA A 115 8.54 -0.29 -3.29
CA ALA A 115 9.70 0.24 -3.98
C ALA A 115 10.93 0.18 -3.06
N ASP A 116 12.07 -0.21 -3.60
CA ASP A 116 13.36 -0.25 -2.89
C ASP A 116 13.97 1.16 -2.70
N GLY A 117 13.61 2.10 -3.58
CA GLY A 117 14.01 3.50 -3.56
C GLY A 117 15.20 3.84 -4.46
N TRP A 118 16.26 3.01 -4.50
CA TRP A 118 17.48 3.34 -5.27
C TRP A 118 17.54 2.66 -6.64
N ALA A 119 17.22 1.37 -6.70
CA ALA A 119 17.23 0.56 -7.91
C ALA A 119 15.92 0.64 -8.70
N TRP A 120 14.89 1.29 -8.15
CA TRP A 120 13.53 1.36 -8.71
C TRP A 120 12.91 -0.02 -8.89
N GLU A 121 13.23 -0.92 -7.95
CA GLU A 121 12.70 -2.27 -7.91
C GLU A 121 11.44 -2.31 -7.06
N ASN A 122 10.37 -2.89 -7.63
CA ASN A 122 9.10 -3.09 -6.97
C ASN A 122 8.76 -4.58 -7.04
N GLU A 123 8.28 -5.12 -5.92
CA GLU A 123 7.94 -6.53 -5.77
C GLU A 123 6.44 -6.72 -5.58
N PHE A 124 5.74 -5.67 -5.11
CA PHE A 124 4.29 -5.63 -5.09
C PHE A 124 3.73 -5.18 -6.44
N TRP A 125 2.70 -5.87 -6.92
CA TRP A 125 2.00 -5.54 -8.16
C TRP A 125 0.49 -5.83 -8.05
N PRO A 126 -0.36 -5.00 -8.67
CA PRO A 126 -1.77 -5.33 -8.85
C PRO A 126 -1.93 -6.34 -9.99
N THR A 127 -2.95 -7.20 -9.90
CA THR A 127 -3.33 -8.05 -11.02
C THR A 127 -4.09 -7.24 -12.09
N SER A 128 -4.54 -7.90 -13.15
CA SER A 128 -5.44 -7.31 -14.15
C SER A 128 -6.91 -7.33 -13.73
N ALA A 129 -7.24 -7.84 -12.54
CA ALA A 129 -8.60 -7.83 -12.04
C ALA A 129 -9.05 -6.41 -11.67
N ASP A 130 -10.31 -6.08 -11.98
CA ASP A 130 -10.89 -4.78 -11.63
C ASP A 130 -10.83 -4.49 -10.12
N SER A 131 -10.88 -5.55 -9.28
CA SER A 131 -10.76 -5.47 -7.82
C SER A 131 -9.40 -4.95 -7.32
N ASP A 132 -8.36 -5.02 -8.16
CA ASP A 132 -6.99 -4.64 -7.80
C ASP A 132 -6.65 -3.23 -8.37
N THR A 133 -7.60 -2.59 -9.05
CA THR A 133 -7.54 -1.16 -9.37
C THR A 133 -7.79 -0.31 -8.13
N ILE A 134 -7.51 1.00 -8.20
CA ILE A 134 -7.90 1.94 -7.14
C ILE A 134 -9.37 2.30 -7.33
N HIS A 135 -10.22 1.61 -6.59
CA HIS A 135 -11.65 1.91 -6.49
C HIS A 135 -11.86 3.16 -5.62
N VAL A 136 -12.63 4.13 -6.13
CA VAL A 136 -12.88 5.41 -5.46
C VAL A 136 -14.34 5.46 -5.04
N MET A 137 -14.57 5.78 -3.78
CA MET A 137 -15.91 6.03 -3.24
C MET A 137 -15.95 7.34 -2.46
N SER A 138 -17.13 7.92 -2.31
CA SER A 138 -17.30 9.14 -1.52
C SER A 138 -18.66 9.19 -0.85
N THR A 139 -18.71 9.58 0.42
CA THR A 139 -19.94 9.94 1.14
C THR A 139 -20.68 11.13 0.50
N ARG A 140 -20.01 11.90 -0.38
CA ARG A 140 -20.62 12.98 -1.16
C ARG A 140 -21.35 12.47 -2.41
N ASN A 141 -21.14 11.21 -2.80
CA ASN A 141 -21.83 10.57 -3.91
C ASN A 141 -22.93 9.64 -3.35
N PRO A 142 -24.23 9.96 -3.56
CA PRO A 142 -25.33 9.15 -3.04
C PRO A 142 -25.37 7.70 -3.54
N SER A 143 -24.68 7.38 -4.64
CA SER A 143 -24.60 6.02 -5.19
C SER A 143 -23.62 5.13 -4.40
N ASP A 144 -22.68 5.73 -3.67
CA ASP A 144 -21.63 5.01 -2.94
C ASP A 144 -22.10 4.69 -1.52
N SER A 145 -23.07 3.78 -1.41
CA SER A 145 -23.73 3.46 -0.13
C SER A 145 -22.80 2.89 0.96
N THR A 146 -21.61 2.41 0.58
CA THR A 146 -20.60 1.84 1.49
C THR A 146 -19.43 2.78 1.77
N ALA A 147 -19.44 4.01 1.24
CA ALA A 147 -18.39 4.99 1.50
C ALA A 147 -18.35 5.40 2.98
N VAL A 148 -17.15 5.52 3.53
CA VAL A 148 -16.92 5.88 4.94
C VAL A 148 -16.40 7.32 5.08
N SER A 149 -15.71 7.85 4.07
CA SER A 149 -15.14 9.20 4.07
C SER A 149 -15.56 10.03 2.86
N GLU A 150 -15.11 11.27 2.79
CA GLU A 150 -15.39 12.13 1.63
C GLU A 150 -14.56 11.72 0.41
N GLN A 151 -13.51 10.91 0.62
CA GLN A 151 -12.72 10.29 -0.43
C GLN A 151 -12.06 9.01 0.09
N ASP A 152 -12.65 7.88 -0.30
CA ASP A 152 -12.12 6.55 -0.02
C ASP A 152 -11.34 6.06 -1.23
N PHE A 153 -10.16 5.50 -1.00
CA PHE A 153 -9.44 4.70 -1.98
C PHE A 153 -9.31 3.28 -1.46
N LEU A 154 -9.83 2.31 -2.22
CA LEU A 154 -9.71 0.89 -1.94
C LEU A 154 -8.92 0.25 -3.06
N MET A 155 -7.89 -0.52 -2.72
CA MET A 155 -7.03 -1.16 -3.70
C MET A 155 -6.42 -2.43 -3.14
N ALA A 156 -5.94 -3.29 -4.03
CA ALA A 156 -5.22 -4.48 -3.65
C ALA A 156 -4.03 -4.77 -4.58
N TYR A 157 -3.00 -5.38 -4.01
CA TYR A 157 -1.78 -5.78 -4.72
C TYR A 157 -1.10 -6.94 -3.99
N SER A 158 -0.33 -7.74 -4.71
CA SER A 158 0.35 -8.92 -4.16
C SER A 158 1.84 -8.91 -4.46
N ASP A 159 2.60 -9.70 -3.69
CA ASP A 159 4.02 -9.96 -3.97
C ASP A 159 4.19 -11.15 -4.94
N GLU A 160 3.16 -11.50 -5.72
CA GLU A 160 3.32 -12.55 -6.71
C GLU A 160 4.29 -12.11 -7.80
N PHE A 161 5.08 -13.06 -8.30
CA PHE A 161 6.04 -12.78 -9.35
C PHE A 161 5.33 -12.41 -10.66
N VAL A 162 5.57 -11.19 -11.15
CA VAL A 162 5.06 -10.69 -12.43
C VAL A 162 6.18 -10.65 -13.46
N VAL A 163 5.99 -11.40 -14.54
CA VAL A 163 6.97 -11.49 -15.64
C VAL A 163 7.23 -10.09 -16.23
N ASN A 164 8.52 -9.75 -16.37
CA ASN A 164 9.02 -8.44 -16.87
C ASN A 164 8.71 -7.23 -15.98
N ALA A 165 8.18 -7.42 -14.77
CA ALA A 165 7.96 -6.33 -13.81
C ALA A 165 8.71 -6.58 -12.49
N SER A 166 8.61 -7.79 -11.94
CA SER A 166 9.33 -8.16 -10.71
C SER A 166 10.84 -8.34 -10.97
N PRO A 167 11.70 -8.01 -9.99
CA PRO A 167 13.13 -8.34 -10.02
C PRO A 167 13.35 -9.83 -10.24
N ALA A 168 14.37 -10.20 -11.01
CA ALA A 168 14.61 -11.61 -11.36
C ALA A 168 14.89 -12.51 -10.14
N ALA A 169 15.41 -11.92 -9.05
CA ALA A 169 15.70 -12.62 -7.80
C ALA A 169 14.51 -12.60 -6.81
N HIS A 170 13.40 -11.94 -7.15
CA HIS A 170 12.25 -11.84 -6.28
C HIS A 170 11.68 -13.22 -5.96
N ARG A 171 11.42 -13.47 -4.69
CA ARG A 171 10.78 -14.69 -4.21
C ARG A 171 9.56 -14.32 -3.37
N ALA A 172 8.38 -14.54 -3.96
CA ALA A 172 7.11 -14.27 -3.34
C ALA A 172 6.96 -15.00 -2.00
N MET A 173 6.46 -14.29 -0.99
CA MET A 173 5.97 -14.84 0.27
C MET A 173 4.48 -15.21 0.21
N GLY A 174 3.77 -14.81 -0.86
CA GLY A 174 2.34 -15.08 -1.03
C GLY A 174 1.46 -14.07 -0.28
N LEU A 175 1.92 -12.83 -0.20
CA LEU A 175 1.21 -11.72 0.43
C LEU A 175 0.20 -11.14 -0.56
N ARG A 176 -1.04 -10.92 -0.07
CA ARG A 176 -2.00 -10.01 -0.66
C ARG A 176 -2.22 -8.86 0.30
N ILE A 177 -2.04 -7.64 -0.19
CA ILE A 177 -2.26 -6.40 0.54
C ILE A 177 -3.59 -5.84 0.09
N GLU A 178 -4.46 -5.58 1.05
CA GLU A 178 -5.67 -4.80 0.85
C GLU A 178 -5.47 -3.48 1.57
N GLN A 179 -5.32 -2.41 0.78
CA GLN A 179 -5.08 -1.07 1.27
C GLN A 179 -6.36 -0.26 1.16
N THR A 180 -6.69 0.44 2.24
CA THR A 180 -7.78 1.40 2.25
C THR A 180 -7.32 2.70 2.86
N ASP A 181 -7.48 3.77 2.10
CA ASP A 181 -7.11 5.12 2.49
C ASP A 181 -8.37 6.00 2.54
N TYR A 182 -8.44 6.87 3.54
CA TYR A 182 -9.61 7.70 3.81
C TYR A 182 -9.19 9.16 3.99
N SER A 183 -10.04 10.08 3.54
CA SER A 183 -9.81 11.51 3.74
C SER A 183 -11.11 12.29 3.98
N TRP A 184 -11.02 13.27 4.88
CA TRP A 184 -12.12 14.14 5.27
C TRP A 184 -11.65 15.60 5.24
N SER A 185 -12.56 16.52 4.88
CA SER A 185 -12.29 17.96 4.84
C SER A 185 -12.40 18.67 6.19
N TYR A 186 -12.81 17.98 7.25
CA TYR A 186 -13.00 18.58 8.56
C TYR A 186 -11.67 19.05 9.16
N THR A 187 -11.62 20.33 9.54
CA THR A 187 -10.56 21.00 10.29
C THR A 187 -11.14 21.72 11.49
#